data_AF-A0A935AQQ9-F1
#
_entry.id   AF-A0A935AQQ9-F1
#
_cell.length_a   1.000
_cell.length_b   1.000
_cell.length_c   1.000
_cell.angle_alpha   90.00
_cell.angle_beta   90.00
_cell.angle_gamma   90.00
#
_symmetry.space_group_name_H-M   'P 1'
#
loop_
_entity.id
_entity.type
_entity.pdbx_description
1 polymer ?
#
loop_
_entity_poly.entity_id
_entity_poly.type
_entity_poly.pdbx_seq_one_letter_code
_entity_poly.pdbx_strand_id
1 'polypeptide(L)'
;MKDYAKGYFIAIIILIPILYLIDSSLFDAGYSIALYGIAMFTVLSILLYYFLRKSIFSPNKQLFLSITIANTLVKMVCSVGLLLIYKKIHNPIDGDFVLPFLIIYLVFTTFETWFMIRMADEKP
;
A
#
# COMPACT_ATOMS: atom_id res chain seq x y z
N MET A 1 2.32 15.50 9.71
CA MET A 1 1.19 14.61 10.13
C MET A 1 -0.11 14.97 9.42
N LYS A 2 -0.52 16.25 9.38
CA LYS A 2 -1.80 16.64 8.76
C LYS A 2 -1.90 16.23 7.27
N ASP A 3 -0.83 16.41 6.49
CA ASP A 3 -0.86 16.08 5.05
C ASP A 3 -0.79 14.58 4.76
N TYR A 4 -0.09 13.82 5.62
CA TYR A 4 -0.09 12.36 5.57
C TYR A 4 -1.47 11.77 5.86
N ALA A 5 -2.11 12.22 6.95
CA ALA A 5 -3.45 11.75 7.32
C ALA A 5 -4.48 12.10 6.24
N LYS A 6 -4.40 13.30 5.66
CA LYS A 6 -5.26 13.71 4.54
C LYS A 6 -5.08 12.80 3.33
N GLY A 7 -3.84 12.54 2.89
CA GLY A 7 -3.58 11.67 1.75
C GLY A 7 -4.04 10.22 1.99
N TYR A 8 -3.83 9.70 3.21
CA TYR A 8 -4.31 8.36 3.59
C TYR A 8 -5.84 8.28 3.58
N PHE A 9 -6.53 9.30 4.13
CA PHE A 9 -7.99 9.38 4.08
C PHE A 9 -8.51 9.43 2.64
N ILE A 10 -7.88 10.22 1.77
CA ILE A 10 -8.24 10.28 0.35
C ILE A 10 -8.06 8.92 -0.32
N ALA A 11 -6.94 8.22 -0.05
CA ALA A 11 -6.69 6.89 -0.58
C ALA A 11 -7.78 5.89 -0.18
N ILE A 12 -8.18 5.88 1.10
CA ILE A 12 -9.24 5.00 1.61
C ILE A 12 -10.61 5.37 1.00
N ILE A 13 -10.94 6.66 0.90
CA ILE A 13 -12.19 7.14 0.29
C ILE A 13 -12.27 6.75 -1.19
N ILE A 14 -11.16 6.78 -1.93
CA ILE A 14 -11.10 6.35 -3.33
C ILE A 14 -11.19 4.83 -3.44
N LEU A 15 -10.60 4.10 -2.49
CA LEU A 15 -10.55 2.65 -2.51
C LEU A 15 -11.93 2.00 -2.31
N ILE A 16 -12.75 2.53 -1.39
CA ILE A 16 -14.07 2.00 -1.04
C ILE A 16 -15.01 1.86 -2.25
N PRO A 17 -15.27 2.90 -3.08
CA PRO A 17 -16.15 2.78 -4.24
C PRO A 17 -15.57 1.87 -5.32
N ILE A 18 -14.25 1.85 -5.49
CA ILE A 18 -13.60 0.96 -6.46
C ILE A 18 -13.80 -0.51 -6.06
N LEU A 19 -13.60 -0.84 -4.79
CA LEU A 19 -13.85 -2.19 -4.29
C LEU A 19 -15.33 -2.57 -4.38
N TYR A 20 -16.24 -1.65 -4.10
CA TYR A 20 -17.68 -1.88 -4.24
C TYR A 20 -18.11 -2.19 -5.68
N LEU A 21 -17.54 -1.49 -6.67
CA LEU A 21 -17.80 -1.77 -8.10
C LEU A 21 -17.27 -3.14 -8.52
N ILE A 22 -16.14 -3.57 -7.98
CA ILE A 22 -15.52 -4.87 -8.26
C ILE A 22 -16.32 -6.00 -7.61
N ASP A 23 -16.73 -5.82 -6.36
CA ASP A 23 -17.51 -6.80 -5.59
C ASP A 23 -18.87 -7.11 -6.26
N SER A 24 -19.49 -6.10 -6.90
CA SER A 24 -20.72 -6.31 -7.68
C SER A 24 -20.54 -7.21 -8.91
N SER A 25 -19.30 -7.46 -9.35
CA SER A 25 -18.94 -8.26 -10.53
C SER A 25 -18.10 -9.49 -10.22
N LEU A 26 -17.45 -9.59 -9.05
CA LEU A 26 -16.43 -10.59 -8.72
C LEU A 26 -16.73 -11.24 -7.37
N PHE A 27 -17.46 -12.35 -7.44
CA PHE A 27 -17.85 -13.31 -6.39
C PHE A 27 -16.91 -13.41 -5.18
N ASP A 28 -17.52 -13.41 -3.97
CA ASP A 28 -17.14 -13.88 -2.60
C ASP A 28 -15.66 -14.04 -2.18
N ALA A 29 -14.77 -14.53 -3.04
CA ALA A 29 -13.34 -14.69 -2.74
C ALA A 29 -12.60 -13.34 -2.67
N GLY A 30 -13.02 -12.33 -3.46
CA GLY A 30 -12.34 -11.03 -3.56
C GLY A 30 -12.33 -10.22 -2.26
N TYR A 31 -13.36 -10.34 -1.43
CA TYR A 31 -13.54 -9.51 -0.24
C TYR A 31 -12.48 -9.77 0.84
N SER A 32 -12.17 -11.04 1.09
CA SER A 32 -11.22 -11.45 2.14
C SER A 32 -9.80 -10.98 1.82
N ILE A 33 -9.35 -11.18 0.57
CA ILE A 33 -8.02 -10.74 0.12
C ILE A 33 -7.89 -9.22 0.14
N ALA A 34 -8.96 -8.51 -0.21
CA ALA A 34 -8.98 -7.05 -0.21
C ALA A 34 -8.74 -6.51 1.20
N LEU A 35 -9.42 -7.07 2.20
CA LEU A 35 -9.26 -6.67 3.60
C LEU A 35 -7.84 -6.93 4.12
N TYR A 36 -7.26 -8.10 3.82
CA TYR A 36 -5.88 -8.40 4.17
C TYR A 36 -4.88 -7.45 3.48
N GLY A 37 -5.11 -7.13 2.20
CA GLY A 37 -4.31 -6.17 1.46
C GLY A 37 -4.36 -4.77 2.08
N ILE A 38 -5.55 -4.25 2.40
CA ILE A 38 -5.72 -2.94 3.02
C ILE A 38 -4.99 -2.87 4.36
N ALA A 39 -5.16 -3.89 5.20
CA ALA A 39 -4.52 -3.94 6.51
C ALA A 39 -2.98 -3.93 6.37
N MET A 40 -2.45 -4.76 5.47
CA MET A 40 -1.03 -4.87 5.19
C MET A 40 -0.44 -3.55 4.65
N PHE A 41 -1.03 -2.95 3.62
CA PHE A 41 -0.55 -1.68 3.07
C PHE A 41 -0.68 -0.53 4.05
N THR A 42 -1.72 -0.52 4.89
CA THR A 42 -1.86 0.47 5.96
C THR A 42 -0.69 0.39 6.94
N VAL A 43 -0.33 -0.82 7.39
CA VAL A 43 0.81 -1.01 8.29
C VAL A 43 2.12 -0.58 7.63
N LEU A 44 2.36 -0.97 6.37
CA LEU A 44 3.54 -0.56 5.61
C LEU A 44 3.62 0.96 5.46
N SER A 45 2.53 1.62 5.10
CA SER A 45 2.49 3.07 4.96
C SER A 45 2.76 3.78 6.28
N ILE A 46 2.28 3.26 7.42
CA ILE A 46 2.55 3.84 8.75
C ILE A 46 4.04 3.67 9.11
N LEU A 47 4.62 2.51 8.85
CA LEU A 47 6.05 2.27 9.05
C LEU A 47 6.89 3.22 8.19
N LEU A 48 6.53 3.36 6.91
CA LEU A 48 7.16 4.30 5.98
C LEU A 48 7.12 5.74 6.52
N TYR A 49 5.98 6.19 7.03
CA TYR A 49 5.83 7.50 7.65
C TYR A 49 6.83 7.72 8.77
N TYR A 50 6.94 6.76 9.69
CA TYR A 50 7.84 6.86 10.84
C TYR A 50 9.31 6.90 10.42
N PHE A 51 9.72 6.03 9.49
CA PHE A 51 11.09 5.99 9.00
C PHE A 51 11.48 7.24 8.21
N LEU A 52 10.62 7.71 7.29
CA LEU A 52 10.88 8.91 6.51
C LEU A 52 10.93 10.16 7.39
N ARG A 53 10.02 10.30 8.37
CA ARG A 53 10.04 11.41 9.31
C ARG A 53 11.37 11.49 10.07
N LYS A 54 11.90 10.34 10.52
CA LYS A 54 13.22 10.29 11.18
C LYS A 54 14.35 10.66 10.21
N SER A 55 14.21 10.33 8.93
CA SER A 55 15.22 10.61 7.89
C SER A 55 15.29 12.07 7.45
N ILE A 56 14.21 12.84 7.55
CA ILE A 56 14.20 14.27 7.21
C ILE A 56 15.16 15.06 8.13
N PHE A 57 15.23 14.72 9.41
CA PHE A 57 16.15 15.35 10.37
C PHE A 57 17.61 14.87 10.22
N SER A 58 17.86 13.87 9.35
CA SER A 58 19.21 13.39 9.09
C SER A 58 19.84 14.18 7.93
N PRO A 59 21.08 14.68 8.09
CA PRO A 59 21.80 15.38 7.02
C PRO A 59 22.08 14.48 5.81
N ASN A 60 21.96 13.16 5.97
CA ASN A 60 22.25 12.20 4.92
C ASN A 60 21.05 12.04 3.96
N LYS A 61 21.16 12.59 2.75
CA LYS A 61 20.17 12.40 1.66
C LYS A 61 20.06 10.93 1.23
N GLN A 62 21.13 10.14 1.36
CA GLN A 62 21.14 8.72 1.05
C GLN A 62 20.15 7.92 1.92
N LEU A 63 19.97 8.31 3.19
CA LEU A 63 19.09 7.59 4.12
C LEU A 63 17.62 7.62 3.63
N PHE A 64 17.19 8.75 3.07
CA PHE A 64 15.83 8.92 2.54
C PHE A 64 15.59 8.02 1.32
N LEU A 65 16.56 7.99 0.41
CA LEU A 65 16.53 7.11 -0.76
C LEU A 65 16.55 5.63 -0.35
N SER A 66 17.42 5.25 0.58
CA SER A 66 17.50 3.87 1.07
C SER A 66 16.19 3.40 1.70
N ILE A 67 15.51 4.25 2.48
CA ILE A 67 14.20 3.94 3.07
C ILE A 67 13.13 3.76 1.99
N THR A 68 13.14 4.63 0.97
CA THR A 68 12.20 4.56 -0.17
C THR A 68 12.37 3.26 -0.96
N ILE A 69 13.62 2.90 -1.27
CA ILE A 69 13.96 1.65 -1.98
C ILE A 69 13.58 0.44 -1.12
N ALA A 70 13.95 0.44 0.16
CA ALA A 70 13.62 -0.63 1.08
C ALA A 70 12.11 -0.83 1.20
N ASN A 71 11.32 0.24 1.30
CA ASN A 71 9.86 0.15 1.35
C ASN A 71 9.28 -0.48 0.08
N THR A 72 9.80 -0.09 -1.09
CA THR A 72 9.36 -0.64 -2.38
C THR A 72 9.70 -2.13 -2.48
N LEU A 73 10.88 -2.55 -2.02
CA LEU A 73 11.25 -3.98 -2.01
C LEU A 73 10.41 -4.79 -1.03
N VAL A 74 10.26 -4.28 0.20
CA VAL A 74 9.43 -4.94 1.23
C VAL A 74 8.01 -5.10 0.72
N LYS A 75 7.40 -4.06 0.15
CA LYS A 75 6.02 -4.16 -0.34
C LYS A 75 5.89 -5.22 -1.44
N MET A 76 6.85 -5.31 -2.37
CA MET A 76 6.81 -6.30 -3.45
C MET A 76 6.87 -7.73 -2.91
N VAL A 77 7.85 -8.02 -2.05
CA VAL A 77 8.00 -9.35 -1.42
C VAL A 77 6.75 -9.72 -0.63
N CYS A 78 6.26 -8.77 0.16
CA CYS A 78 5.15 -8.95 1.07
C CYS A 78 3.83 -9.11 0.27
N SER A 79 3.69 -8.44 -0.89
CA SER A 79 2.56 -8.60 -1.80
C SER A 79 2.51 -9.99 -2.44
N VAL A 80 3.65 -10.45 -2.97
CA VAL A 80 3.76 -11.80 -3.53
C VAL A 80 3.49 -12.84 -2.45
N GLY A 81 4.08 -12.67 -1.26
CA GLY A 81 3.85 -13.56 -0.13
C GLY A 81 2.38 -13.66 0.26
N LEU A 82 1.68 -12.53 0.34
CA LEU A 82 0.27 -12.48 0.70
C LEU A 82 -0.62 -13.18 -0.34
N LEU A 83 -0.37 -12.95 -1.63
CA LEU A 83 -1.09 -13.64 -2.73
C LEU A 83 -0.85 -15.16 -2.71
N LEU A 84 0.39 -15.61 -2.49
CA LEU A 84 0.72 -17.03 -2.43
C LEU A 84 0.10 -17.73 -1.22
N ILE A 85 0.14 -17.08 -0.05
CA ILE A 85 -0.49 -17.58 1.18
C ILE A 85 -2.00 -17.69 0.98
N TYR A 86 -2.63 -16.65 0.42
CA TYR A 86 -4.06 -16.65 0.16
C TYR A 86 -4.46 -17.76 -0.82
N LYS A 87 -3.73 -17.92 -1.93
CA LYS A 87 -3.96 -19.00 -2.90
C LYS A 87 -3.87 -20.38 -2.24
N LYS A 88 -2.88 -20.60 -1.37
CA LYS A 88 -2.67 -21.89 -0.71
C LYS A 88 -3.77 -22.24 0.31
N ILE A 89 -4.31 -21.24 1.03
CA ILE A 89 -5.33 -21.44 2.06
C ILE A 89 -6.73 -21.61 1.44
N HIS A 90 -7.07 -20.75 0.49
CA HIS A 90 -8.44 -20.68 -0.04
C HIS A 90 -8.65 -21.44 -1.35
N ASN A 91 -7.57 -21.91 -2.01
CA ASN A 91 -7.60 -22.58 -3.33
C ASN A 91 -8.66 -21.98 -4.29
N PRO A 92 -8.63 -20.66 -4.53
CA PRO A 92 -9.53 -20.06 -5.50
C PRO A 92 -9.31 -20.74 -6.86
N ILE A 93 -10.41 -21.20 -7.47
CA ILE A 93 -10.40 -21.91 -8.76
C ILE A 93 -9.84 -20.99 -9.85
N ASP A 94 -10.15 -19.70 -9.77
CA ASP A 94 -9.75 -18.68 -10.72
C ASP A 94 -8.82 -17.63 -10.09
N GLY A 95 -8.01 -16.97 -10.93
CA GLY A 95 -7.04 -15.94 -10.52
C GLY A 95 -7.67 -14.59 -10.13
N ASP A 96 -8.98 -14.55 -9.95
CA ASP A 96 -9.79 -13.33 -9.84
C ASP A 96 -9.47 -12.49 -8.61
N PHE A 97 -8.97 -13.13 -7.54
CA PHE A 97 -8.53 -12.48 -6.30
C PHE A 97 -7.31 -11.56 -6.49
N VAL A 98 -6.57 -11.71 -7.59
CA VAL A 98 -5.38 -10.89 -7.89
C VAL A 98 -5.78 -9.47 -8.29
N LEU A 99 -6.88 -9.30 -9.02
CA LEU A 99 -7.34 -8.00 -9.50
C LEU A 99 -7.68 -7.01 -8.37
N PRO A 100 -8.54 -7.34 -7.38
CA PRO A 100 -8.83 -6.42 -6.27
C PRO A 100 -7.57 -6.11 -5.46
N PHE A 101 -6.69 -7.10 -5.26
CA PHE A 101 -5.42 -6.90 -4.57
C PHE A 101 -4.50 -5.91 -5.32
N LEU A 102 -4.40 -6.04 -6.64
CA LEU A 102 -3.56 -5.18 -7.48
C LEU A 102 -4.05 -3.73 -7.47
N ILE A 103 -5.36 -3.52 -7.40
CA ILE A 103 -5.96 -2.18 -7.29
C ILE A 103 -5.61 -1.54 -5.94
N ILE A 104 -5.67 -2.30 -4.85
CA ILE A 104 -5.23 -1.83 -3.53
C ILE A 104 -3.74 -1.47 -3.57
N TYR A 105 -2.92 -2.36 -4.15
CA TYR A 105 -1.50 -2.11 -4.34
C TYR A 105 -1.27 -0.79 -5.07
N LEU A 106 -1.98 -0.53 -6.17
CA LEU A 106 -1.82 0.69 -6.97
C LEU A 106 -2.23 1.94 -6.21
N VAL A 107 -3.42 1.96 -5.59
CA VAL A 107 -3.91 3.13 -4.83
C VAL A 107 -2.96 3.49 -3.70
N PHE A 108 -2.51 2.51 -2.92
CA PHE A 108 -1.53 2.74 -1.86
C PHE A 108 -0.16 3.14 -2.40
N THR A 109 0.29 2.57 -3.53
CA THR A 109 1.56 2.98 -4.15
C THR A 109 1.51 4.43 -4.62
N THR A 110 0.45 4.85 -5.30
CA THR A 110 0.30 6.23 -5.74
C THR A 110 0.30 7.20 -4.56
N PHE A 111 -0.42 6.87 -3.49
CA PHE A 111 -0.41 7.65 -2.24
C PHE A 111 0.99 7.73 -1.62
N GLU A 112 1.68 6.61 -1.46
CA GLU A 112 3.04 6.56 -0.90
C GLU A 112 4.01 7.37 -1.74
N THR A 113 3.99 7.21 -3.07
CA THR A 113 4.87 7.95 -3.99
C THR A 113 4.61 9.45 -3.90
N TRP A 114 3.35 9.88 -3.93
CA TRP A 114 3.00 11.29 -3.77
C TRP A 114 3.52 11.86 -2.44
N PHE A 115 3.35 11.10 -1.36
CA PHE A 115 3.81 11.49 -0.03
C PHE A 115 5.34 11.56 0.07
N MET A 116 6.06 10.61 -0.52
CA MET A 116 7.51 10.60 -0.57
C MET A 116 8.06 11.80 -1.35
N ILE A 117 7.47 12.14 -2.50
CA ILE A 117 7.87 13.31 -3.29
C ILE A 117 7.67 14.59 -2.46
N ARG A 118 6.50 14.75 -1.83
CA ARG A 118 6.23 15.91 -0.97
C ARG A 118 7.26 16.05 0.15
N MET A 119 7.61 14.95 0.82
CA MET A 119 8.61 14.99 1.89
C MET A 119 10.05 15.17 1.41
N ALA A 120 10.35 14.78 0.16
CA ALA A 120 11.63 15.07 -0.46
C ALA A 120 11.80 16.58 -0.70
N ASP A 121 10.73 17.27 -1.12
CA ASP A 121 10.72 18.73 -1.31
C ASP A 121 10.82 19.51 0.02
N GLU A 122 10.30 18.95 1.12
CA GLU A 122 10.39 19.54 2.47
C GLU A 122 11.78 19.37 3.12
N LYS A 123 12.66 18.55 2.54
CA LYS A 123 14.02 18.36 3.06
C LYS A 123 14.89 19.58 2.70
N PRO A 124 15.51 20.28 3.66
CA PRO A 124 16.35 21.45 3.40
C PRO A 124 17.65 21.10 2.65
#